data_AF-A0A1E7NG31-F1
#
_entry.id   AF-A0A1E7NG31-F1
#
_cell.length_a   1.000
_cell.length_b   1.000
_cell.length_c   1.000
_cell.angle_alpha   90.00
_cell.angle_beta   90.00
_cell.angle_gamma   90.00
#
_symmetry.space_group_name_H-M   'P 1'
#
loop_
_entity.id
_entity.type
_entity.pdbx_description
1 polymer ?
#
loop_
_entity_poly.entity_id
_entity_poly.type
_entity_poly.pdbx_seq_one_letter_code
_entity_poly.pdbx_strand_id
1 'polypeptide(L)' 'MKAAVGDRIIVQGTRPGAARRDGEIVGLHHPDGSPPYDVRWSDDNRVTEYFPGPDARIHHFDHEHAADPPHPHLFAD' A
#
# COMPACT_ATOMS: atom_id res chain seq x y z
N MET A 1 -8.33 -1.61 -8.83
CA MET A 1 -7.47 -1.88 -7.66
C MET A 1 -7.34 -0.59 -6.87
N LYS A 2 -7.45 -0.61 -5.54
CA LYS A 2 -7.31 0.57 -4.67
C LYS A 2 -6.36 0.26 -3.52
N ALA A 3 -5.59 1.26 -3.09
CA ALA A 3 -4.54 1.15 -2.08
C ALA A 3 -4.62 2.27 -1.04
N ALA A 4 -4.00 2.03 0.12
CA ALA A 4 -3.59 2.98 1.13
C ALA A 4 -2.06 2.99 1.26
N VAL A 5 -1.50 4.10 1.77
CA VAL A 5 -0.06 4.17 2.10
C VAL A 5 0.23 3.26 3.28
N GLY A 6 1.19 2.36 3.13
CA GLY A 6 1.63 1.33 4.07
C GLY A 6 1.08 -0.07 3.74
N ASP A 7 0.14 -0.17 2.78
CA ASP A 7 -0.26 -1.46 2.21
C ASP A 7 0.94 -2.16 1.55
N ARG A 8 0.89 -3.50 1.48
CA ARG A 8 1.87 -4.28 0.72
C ARG A 8 1.31 -4.66 -0.64
N ILE A 9 2.06 -4.37 -1.70
CA ILE A 9 1.80 -4.88 -3.03
C ILE A 9 2.65 -6.12 -3.31
N ILE A 10 2.04 -7.12 -3.94
CA ILE A 10 2.68 -8.36 -4.37
C ILE A 10 2.43 -8.53 -5.85
N VAL A 11 3.50 -8.71 -6.63
CA VAL A 11 3.48 -8.95 -8.08
C VAL A 11 3.89 -10.40 -8.31
N GLN A 12 2.96 -11.20 -8.83
CA GLN A 12 3.24 -12.60 -9.16
C GLN A 12 4.01 -12.67 -10.48
N GLY A 13 5.03 -13.52 -10.55
CA GLY A 13 5.68 -13.82 -11.82
C GLY A 13 4.68 -14.43 -12.81
N THR A 14 4.61 -13.91 -14.03
CA THR A 14 3.65 -14.36 -15.06
C THR A 14 3.97 -15.71 -15.69
N ARG A 15 5.11 -16.33 -15.35
CA ARG A 15 5.57 -17.62 -15.85
C ARG A 15 6.06 -18.51 -14.70
N PRO A 16 5.96 -19.84 -14.82
CA PRO A 16 6.57 -20.77 -13.86
C PRO A 16 8.05 -20.44 -13.66
N GLY A 17 8.46 -20.25 -12.39
CA GLY A 17 9.84 -19.90 -12.02
C GLY A 17 10.18 -18.40 -12.12
N ALA A 18 9.28 -17.54 -12.59
CA ALA A 18 9.49 -16.10 -12.54
C ALA A 18 9.44 -15.60 -11.08
N ALA A 19 10.40 -14.74 -10.73
CA ALA A 19 10.51 -14.22 -9.39
C ALA A 19 9.26 -13.41 -9.02
N ARG A 20 8.64 -13.78 -7.88
CA ARG A 20 7.65 -12.94 -7.22
C ARG A 20 8.36 -11.74 -6.63
N ARG A 21 7.76 -10.55 -6.78
CA ARG A 21 8.26 -9.32 -6.16
C ARG A 21 7.21 -8.76 -5.22
N ASP A 22 7.64 -8.08 -4.17
CA ASP A 22 6.75 -7.38 -3.26
C ASP A 22 7.38 -6.07 -2.75
N GLY A 23 6.54 -5.17 -2.27
CA GLY A 23 6.96 -3.89 -1.72
C GLY A 23 5.85 -3.21 -0.93
N GLU A 24 6.22 -2.19 -0.18
CA GLU A 24 5.31 -1.32 0.54
C GLU A 24 4.90 -0.15 -0.36
N ILE A 25 3.60 0.17 -0.38
CA ILE A 25 3.09 1.36 -1.04
C ILE A 25 3.40 2.54 -0.13
N VAL A 26 4.33 3.40 -0.52
CA VAL A 26 4.78 4.55 0.27
C VAL A 26 4.16 5.87 -0.20
N GLY A 27 3.46 5.86 -1.33
CA GLY A 27 2.79 7.04 -1.89
C GLY A 27 1.66 6.67 -2.84
N LEU A 28 0.61 7.50 -2.84
CA LEU A 28 -0.52 7.42 -3.77
C LEU A 28 -0.53 8.67 -4.65
N HIS A 29 -0.67 8.48 -5.95
CA HIS A 29 -0.79 9.58 -6.90
C HIS A 29 -2.22 10.11 -6.98
N HIS A 30 -3.20 9.28 -6.62
CA HIS A 30 -4.63 9.63 -6.62
C HIS A 30 -5.25 9.46 -5.23
N PRO A 31 -6.09 10.41 -4.78
CA PRO A 31 -6.65 10.39 -3.43
C PRO A 31 -7.68 9.27 -3.21
N ASP A 32 -8.22 8.69 -4.28
CA ASP A 32 -9.17 7.58 -4.21
C ASP A 32 -8.49 6.20 -4.12
N GLY A 33 -7.15 6.19 -4.03
CA GLY A 33 -6.31 5.00 -3.96
C GLY A 33 -6.10 4.31 -5.30
N SER A 34 -6.53 4.90 -6.42
CA SER A 34 -6.26 4.32 -7.75
C SER A 34 -4.78 4.48 -8.15
N PRO A 35 -4.22 3.56 -8.98
CA PRO A 35 -2.84 3.66 -9.42
C PRO A 35 -2.59 4.87 -10.33
N PRO A 36 -1.33 5.32 -10.47
CA PRO A 36 -0.10 4.67 -10.02
C PRO A 36 0.23 4.83 -8.53
N TYR A 37 1.15 3.99 -8.06
CA TYR A 37 1.64 3.97 -6.67
C TYR A 37 3.15 4.18 -6.64
N ASP A 38 3.65 4.89 -5.64
CA ASP A 38 5.08 4.84 -5.30
C ASP A 38 5.30 3.62 -4.41
N VAL A 39 6.09 2.66 -4.91
CA VAL A 39 6.34 1.39 -4.21
C VAL A 39 7.81 1.32 -3.80
N ARG A 40 8.04 1.11 -2.50
CA ARG A 40 9.36 0.75 -1.97
C ARG A 40 9.51 -0.76 -1.99
N TRP A 41 10.36 -1.25 -2.88
CA TRP A 41 10.48 -2.69 -3.12
C TRP A 41 11.35 -3.39 -2.08
N SER A 42 10.94 -4.58 -1.66
CA SER A 42 11.59 -5.34 -0.58
C SER A 42 12.94 -5.95 -0.98
N ASP A 43 13.23 -6.07 -2.28
CA ASP A 43 14.45 -6.69 -2.79
C ASP A 43 15.65 -5.74 -2.81
N ASP A 44 15.44 -4.47 -3.16
CA ASP A 44 16.50 -3.47 -3.33
C ASP A 44 16.25 -2.14 -2.58
N ASN A 45 15.14 -2.03 -1.86
CA ASN A 45 14.68 -0.82 -1.16
C ASN A 45 14.49 0.41 -2.07
N ARG A 46 14.49 0.25 -3.39
CA ARG A 46 14.25 1.38 -4.31
C ARG A 46 12.78 1.73 -4.31
N VAL A 47 12.51 3.04 -4.38
CA VAL A 47 11.17 3.56 -4.63
C VAL A 47 11.02 3.79 -6.13
N THR A 48 9.97 3.22 -6.72
CA THR A 48 9.59 3.48 -8.11
C THR A 48 8.10 3.67 -8.23
N GLU A 49 7.68 4.52 -9.17
CA GLU A 49 6.29 4.54 -9.64
C GLU A 49 5.93 3.19 -10.27
N TYR A 50 4.77 2.64 -9.91
CA TYR A 50 4.33 1.33 -10.36
C TYR A 50 2.87 1.35 -10.81
N PHE A 51 2.64 0.79 -12.00
CA PHE A 51 1.33 0.61 -12.61
C PHE A 51 0.95 -0.89 -12.54
N PRO A 52 0.09 -1.29 -11.59
CA PRO A 52 -0.21 -2.70 -11.35
C PRO A 52 -0.97 -3.35 -12.51
N GLY A 53 -0.50 -4.53 -12.90
CA GLY A 53 -1.17 -5.42 -13.86
C GLY A 53 -2.12 -6.42 -13.19
N PRO A 54 -2.72 -7.34 -13.97
CA PRO A 54 -3.63 -8.38 -13.46
C PRO A 54 -2.98 -9.38 -12.47
N ASP A 55 -1.66 -9.44 -12.46
CA ASP A 55 -0.81 -10.27 -11.61
C ASP A 55 -0.49 -9.63 -10.24
N ALA A 56 -0.85 -8.36 -10.05
CA ALA A 56 -0.68 -7.65 -8.80
C ALA A 56 -1.82 -7.94 -7.81
N ARG A 57 -1.48 -8.00 -6.52
CA ARG A 57 -2.43 -8.08 -5.41
C ARG A 57 -1.98 -7.14 -4.30
N ILE A 58 -2.95 -6.52 -3.63
CA ILE A 58 -2.71 -5.66 -2.47
C ILE A 58 -3.14 -6.41 -1.21
N HIS A 59 -2.30 -6.32 -0.20
CA HIS A 59 -2.61 -6.73 1.16
C HIS A 59 -2.78 -5.47 1.99
N HIS A 60 -4.01 -5.23 2.42
CA HIS A 60 -4.34 -4.15 3.34
C HIS A 60 -3.97 -4.54 4.75
N PHE A 61 -3.26 -3.66 5.44
CA PHE A 61 -3.09 -3.77 6.88
C PHE A 61 -4.14 -2.90 7.56
N ASP A 62 -4.50 -3.20 8.81
CA ASP A 62 -5.33 -2.29 9.59
C ASP A 62 -4.52 -1.01 9.83
N HIS A 63 -4.77 -0.02 8.99
CA HIS A 63 -4.36 1.36 9.24
C HIS A 63 -5.27 1.85 10.36
N GLU A 64 -4.94 1.50 11.61
CA GLU A 64 -5.60 2.10 12.77
C GLU A 64 -5.68 3.60 12.52
N HIS A 65 -6.93 4.07 12.48
CA HIS A 65 -7.36 5.37 12.03
C HIS A 65 -6.36 6.46 12.41
N ALA A 66 -5.63 7.01 11.44
CA ALA A 66 -4.97 8.32 11.59
C ALA A 66 -5.99 9.48 11.73
N ALA A 67 -7.24 9.16 12.07
CA ALA A 67 -8.35 10.07 12.27
C ALA A 67 -9.31 9.55 13.35
N ASP A 68 -8.78 9.15 14.52
CA ASP A 68 -9.58 9.30 15.73
C ASP A 68 -9.09 10.59 16.41
N PRO A 69 -9.83 11.72 16.33
CA PRO A 69 -9.52 12.84 17.20
C PRO A 69 -9.62 12.33 18.65
N PRO A 70 -8.73 12.77 19.57
CA PRO A 70 -8.82 12.31 20.95
C PRO A 70 -10.25 12.58 21.43
N HIS A 71 -10.99 11.51 21.75
CA HIS A 71 -12.29 11.62 22.40
C HIS A 71 -12.09 12.57 23.59
N PRO A 72 -12.70 13.77 23.59
CA PRO A 72 -12.66 14.60 24.77
C PRO A 72 -13.50 13.87 25.80
N HIS A 73 -12.84 13.09 26.66
CA HIS A 73 -13.44 12.62 27.90
C HIS A 73 -13.67 13.88 28.74
N LEU A 74 -14.84 14.49 28.51
CA LEU A 74 -15.83 14.83 29.51
C LEU A 74 -15.53 14.16 30.86
N PHE A 75 -14.63 14.78 31.60
CA PHE A 75 -14.74 14.89 33.04
C PHE A 75 -14.92 16.37 33.33
N ALA A 76 -16.15 16.83 33.09
CA ALA A 76 -16.67 18.01 33.75
C ALA A 76 -17.02 17.62 35.21
N ASP A 77 -16.58 18.50 36.12
CA ASP A 77 -16.94 18.67 37.54
C ASP A 77 -16.60 17.58 38.56
#